data_AF-A0A9N9JS76-F1
#
_entry.id   AF-A0A9N9JS76-F1
#
_cell.length_a   1.000
_cell.length_b   1.000
_cell.length_c   1.000
_cell.angle_alpha   90.00
_cell.angle_beta   90.00
_cell.angle_gamma   90.00
#
_symmetry.space_group_name_H-M   'P 1'
#
loop_
_entity.id
_entity.type
_entity.pdbx_description
1 polymer ?
#
loop_
_entity_poly.entity_id
_entity_poly.type
_entity_poly.pdbx_seq_one_letter_code
_entity_poly.pdbx_strand_id
1 'polypeptide(L)'
;TYKNVEQKTIEAIYKFPLHEAAAVCGFEAEIDGKKKVKGIVKEAKQAAKEYNEAIQQGHGAYLLEEELQDIFQCSIGNITAGQTVVIKITYVTELKHDAESESVRFVFPTAIAPRYGSSDSSSSNDGKKLVPDVVSYTYKTDYYLKLAITCRMTSVIQSIESPSHHISVELNIDGNPNVSKITLAEQITFLEKDFILVVKSLGLDQPRAFVEYNPKTETNCVMLTLVPKFAINE
;
A
#
# COMPACT_ATOMS: atom_id res chain seq x y z
N THR A 1 -5.97 -0.03 -12.28
CA THR A 1 -5.76 -0.14 -13.74
C THR A 1 -5.90 1.22 -14.34
N TYR A 2 -4.98 1.61 -15.21
CA TYR A 2 -4.96 2.93 -15.85
C TYR A 2 -4.97 2.75 -17.37
N LYS A 3 -5.66 3.62 -18.09
CA LYS A 3 -5.69 3.63 -19.55
C LYS A 3 -5.39 5.03 -20.05
N ASN A 4 -4.45 5.14 -20.98
CA ASN A 4 -4.26 6.39 -21.70
C ASN A 4 -5.42 6.60 -22.68
N VAL A 5 -6.31 7.55 -22.36
CA VAL A 5 -7.47 7.92 -23.20
C VAL A 5 -7.12 9.03 -24.20
N GLU A 6 -5.94 9.63 -24.09
CA GLU A 6 -5.46 10.65 -25.00
C GLU A 6 -5.06 10.04 -26.36
N GLN A 7 -5.06 10.88 -27.39
CA GLN A 7 -4.62 10.49 -28.74
C GLN A 7 -3.09 10.54 -28.92
N LYS A 8 -2.36 10.95 -27.88
CA LYS A 8 -0.91 11.09 -27.87
C LYS A 8 -0.29 10.19 -26.82
N THR A 9 0.99 9.88 -27.01
CA THR A 9 1.81 9.26 -25.96
C THR A 9 1.95 10.21 -24.78
N ILE A 10 1.79 9.69 -23.57
CA ILE A 10 1.92 10.46 -22.33
C ILE A 10 2.94 9.82 -21.37
N GLU A 11 3.38 10.62 -20.42
CA GLU A 11 4.00 10.16 -19.19
C GLU A 11 3.05 10.50 -18.04
N ALA A 12 2.91 9.58 -17.08
CA ALA A 12 1.98 9.71 -15.97
C ALA A 12 2.69 9.49 -14.64
N ILE A 13 2.28 10.28 -13.64
CA ILE A 13 2.59 10.03 -12.24
C ILE A 13 1.32 9.61 -11.53
N TYR A 14 1.46 8.60 -10.66
CA TYR A 14 0.52 8.33 -9.59
C TYR A 14 1.24 8.41 -8.24
N LYS A 15 0.73 9.26 -7.34
CA LYS A 15 1.19 9.35 -5.95
C LYS A 15 0.16 8.71 -5.05
N PHE A 16 0.62 7.90 -4.10
CA PHE A 16 -0.26 7.25 -3.14
C PHE A 16 0.35 7.26 -1.74
N PRO A 17 -0.48 7.37 -0.70
CA PRO A 17 -0.01 7.31 0.66
C PRO A 17 0.30 5.86 1.07
N LEU A 18 1.34 5.69 1.88
CA LEU A 18 1.57 4.49 2.68
C LEU A 18 1.92 4.91 4.10
N HIS A 19 1.64 4.06 5.08
CA HIS A 19 2.08 4.34 6.45
C HIS A 19 3.60 4.44 6.50
N GLU A 20 4.16 5.35 7.28
CA GLU A 20 5.63 5.56 7.39
C GLU A 20 6.42 4.31 7.81
N ALA A 21 5.76 3.40 8.51
CA ALA A 21 6.31 2.10 8.93
C ALA A 21 6.12 0.99 7.88
N ALA A 22 5.59 1.31 6.70
CA ALA A 22 5.43 0.36 5.62
C ALA A 22 6.71 0.25 4.80
N ALA A 23 7.03 -0.96 4.35
CA ALA A 23 8.12 -1.21 3.43
C ALA A 23 7.57 -1.81 2.13
N VAL A 24 7.84 -1.15 1.00
CA VAL A 24 7.53 -1.69 -0.32
C VAL A 24 8.56 -2.77 -0.66
N CYS A 25 8.08 -3.97 -0.96
CA CYS A 25 8.92 -5.14 -1.24
C CYS A 25 8.68 -5.76 -2.62
N GLY A 26 7.74 -5.22 -3.40
CA GLY A 26 7.47 -5.67 -4.77
C GLY A 26 6.82 -4.62 -5.64
N PHE A 27 7.20 -4.60 -6.91
CA PHE A 27 6.60 -3.77 -7.94
C PHE A 27 6.51 -4.55 -9.25
N GLU A 28 5.34 -4.54 -9.87
CA GLU A 28 5.13 -5.06 -11.22
C GLU A 28 4.24 -4.12 -12.02
N ALA A 29 4.54 -4.00 -13.31
CA ALA A 29 3.66 -3.35 -14.27
C ALA A 29 3.24 -4.37 -15.33
N GLU A 30 1.94 -4.43 -15.62
CA GLU A 30 1.38 -5.27 -16.66
C GLU A 30 0.78 -4.40 -17.76
N ILE A 31 1.23 -4.60 -18.99
CA ILE A 31 0.89 -3.77 -20.16
C ILE A 31 -0.02 -4.58 -21.07
N ASP A 32 -1.19 -4.03 -21.36
CA ASP A 32 -2.23 -4.59 -22.25
C ASP A 32 -2.58 -6.06 -21.96
N GLY A 33 -2.41 -6.50 -20.71
CA GLY A 33 -2.64 -7.88 -20.28
C GLY A 33 -1.65 -8.91 -20.84
N LYS A 34 -0.56 -8.48 -21.49
CA LYS A 34 0.34 -9.35 -22.25
C LYS A 34 1.77 -9.33 -21.73
N LYS A 35 2.30 -8.14 -21.45
CA LYS A 35 3.69 -7.96 -21.03
C LYS A 35 3.74 -7.65 -19.54
N LYS A 36 4.60 -8.35 -18.80
CA LYS A 36 4.87 -8.06 -17.40
C LYS A 36 6.29 -7.53 -17.25
N VAL A 37 6.42 -6.45 -16.49
CA VAL A 37 7.69 -5.84 -16.10
C VAL A 37 7.79 -5.99 -14.59
N LYS A 38 8.90 -6.58 -14.14
CA LYS A 38 9.17 -6.76 -12.70
C LYS A 38 10.19 -5.73 -12.27
N GLY A 39 9.90 -5.01 -11.19
CA GLY A 39 10.82 -4.06 -10.58
C GLY A 39 12.04 -4.76 -9.97
N ILE A 40 13.19 -4.10 -10.06
CA ILE A 40 14.42 -4.49 -9.38
C ILE A 40 14.82 -3.30 -8.51
N VAL A 41 15.03 -3.56 -7.22
CA VAL A 41 15.46 -2.54 -6.28
C VAL A 41 16.88 -2.08 -6.64
N LYS A 42 17.06 -0.76 -6.75
CA LYS A 42 18.31 -0.09 -7.06
C LYS A 42 18.44 1.15 -6.18
N GLU A 43 19.64 1.70 -6.09
CA GLU A 43 19.85 3.02 -5.52
C GLU A 43 19.04 4.07 -6.32
N ALA A 44 18.51 5.07 -5.63
CA ALA A 44 17.52 6.00 -6.17
C ALA A 44 18.02 6.75 -7.40
N LYS A 45 19.24 7.32 -7.37
CA LYS A 45 19.82 8.05 -8.52
C LYS A 45 20.02 7.14 -9.72
N GLN A 46 20.51 5.93 -9.49
CA GLN A 46 20.70 4.96 -10.56
C GLN A 46 19.36 4.58 -11.21
N ALA A 47 18.32 4.32 -10.41
CA ALA A 47 16.99 4.00 -10.93
C ALA A 47 16.39 5.17 -11.74
N ALA A 48 16.50 6.39 -11.22
CA ALA A 48 16.00 7.60 -11.90
C ALA A 48 16.75 7.87 -13.22
N LYS A 49 18.06 7.66 -13.25
CA LYS A 49 18.88 7.80 -14.46
C LYS A 49 18.45 6.81 -15.54
N GLU A 50 18.40 5.52 -15.22
CA GLU A 50 18.00 4.48 -16.17
C GLU A 50 16.58 4.69 -16.71
N TYR A 51 15.67 5.13 -15.83
CA TYR A 51 14.32 5.49 -16.25
C TYR A 51 14.33 6.61 -17.29
N ASN A 52 15.06 7.69 -17.05
CA ASN A 52 15.13 8.83 -17.98
C ASN A 52 15.79 8.46 -19.32
N GLU A 53 16.85 7.65 -19.28
CA GLU A 53 17.50 7.13 -20.49
C GLU A 53 16.54 6.29 -21.33
N ALA A 54 15.75 5.42 -20.69
CA ALA A 54 14.74 4.61 -21.38
C ALA A 54 13.66 5.47 -22.05
N ILE A 55 13.20 6.53 -21.37
CA ILE A 55 12.23 7.48 -21.94
C ILE A 55 12.80 8.23 -23.14
N GLN A 56 14.05 8.70 -23.06
CA GLN A 56 14.72 9.38 -24.18
C GLN A 56 14.89 8.48 -25.40
N GLN A 57 15.05 7.17 -25.19
CA GLN A 57 15.13 6.17 -26.27
C GLN A 57 13.75 5.76 -26.81
N GLY A 58 12.66 6.34 -26.29
CA GLY A 58 11.30 5.97 -26.69
C GLY A 58 10.87 4.59 -26.20
N HIS A 59 11.48 4.10 -25.12
CA HIS A 59 11.08 2.85 -24.46
C HIS A 59 10.08 3.14 -23.33
N GLY A 60 9.21 2.15 -23.04
CA GLY A 60 8.37 2.21 -21.85
C GLY A 60 9.24 2.07 -20.60
N ALA A 61 9.08 2.98 -19.64
CA ALA A 61 9.82 2.97 -18.38
C ALA A 61 8.87 3.04 -17.19
N TYR A 62 9.25 2.38 -16.08
CA TYR A 62 8.42 2.21 -14.89
C TYR A 62 9.30 2.38 -13.66
N LEU A 63 9.01 3.38 -12.84
CA LEU A 63 9.75 3.70 -11.63
C LEU A 63 8.78 3.81 -10.46
N LEU A 64 9.16 3.20 -9.34
CA LEU A 64 8.49 3.37 -8.05
C LEU A 64 9.54 3.83 -7.05
N GLU A 65 9.29 4.96 -6.40
CA GLU A 65 10.22 5.56 -5.45
C GLU A 65 9.47 6.15 -4.25
N GLU A 66 10.14 6.20 -3.10
CA GLU A 66 9.69 6.93 -1.92
C GLU A 66 9.97 8.43 -2.14
N GLU A 67 8.91 9.23 -2.26
CA GLU A 67 9.05 10.67 -2.44
C GLU A 67 9.20 11.36 -1.08
N LEU A 68 8.34 10.98 -0.13
CA LEU A 68 8.39 11.35 1.29
C LEU A 68 8.14 10.09 2.12
N GLN A 69 8.41 10.18 3.42
CA GLN A 69 8.32 9.06 4.38
C GLN A 69 6.99 8.28 4.33
N ASP A 70 5.90 8.93 3.94
CA ASP A 70 4.55 8.38 3.84
C ASP A 70 3.92 8.55 2.44
N ILE A 71 4.69 8.99 1.43
CA ILE A 71 4.22 9.19 0.06
C ILE A 71 5.14 8.47 -0.93
N PHE A 72 4.56 7.54 -1.68
CA PHE A 72 5.23 6.86 -2.77
C PHE A 72 4.78 7.41 -4.13
N GLN A 73 5.74 7.56 -5.04
CA GLN A 73 5.54 8.03 -6.39
C GLN A 73 5.78 6.89 -7.38
N CYS A 74 4.79 6.60 -8.21
CA CYS A 74 4.93 5.73 -9.37
C CYS A 74 4.94 6.57 -10.64
N SER A 75 6.06 6.56 -11.36
CA SER A 75 6.22 7.21 -12.65
C SER A 75 6.18 6.16 -13.77
N ILE A 76 5.35 6.38 -14.77
CA ILE A 76 5.18 5.50 -15.93
C ILE A 76 5.28 6.35 -17.17
N GLY A 77 6.29 6.11 -18.00
CA GLY A 77 6.53 6.92 -19.18
C GLY A 77 6.34 6.14 -20.48
N ASN A 78 6.16 6.92 -21.54
CA ASN A 78 5.88 6.43 -22.89
C ASN A 78 4.64 5.52 -22.98
N ILE A 79 3.55 5.93 -22.32
CA ILE A 79 2.26 5.26 -22.40
C ILE A 79 1.59 5.67 -23.71
N THR A 80 1.53 4.77 -24.68
CA THR A 80 0.96 5.04 -26.01
C THR A 80 -0.56 5.24 -25.97
N ALA A 81 -1.14 5.87 -26.99
CA ALA A 81 -2.58 6.12 -27.07
C ALA A 81 -3.39 4.82 -26.96
N GLY A 82 -4.38 4.78 -26.06
CA GLY A 82 -5.23 3.62 -25.82
C GLY A 82 -4.59 2.50 -24.97
N GLN A 83 -3.29 2.59 -24.64
CA GLN A 83 -2.58 1.58 -23.87
C GLN A 83 -3.10 1.49 -22.44
N THR A 84 -3.18 0.26 -21.94
CA THR A 84 -3.62 -0.03 -20.57
C THR A 84 -2.46 -0.54 -19.74
N VAL A 85 -2.29 0.02 -18.54
CA VAL A 85 -1.26 -0.38 -17.58
C VAL A 85 -1.90 -0.75 -16.25
N VAL A 86 -1.54 -1.92 -15.72
CA VAL A 86 -1.91 -2.37 -14.38
C VAL A 86 -0.67 -2.35 -13.51
N ILE A 87 -0.68 -1.52 -12.47
CA ILE A 87 0.38 -1.47 -11.47
C ILE A 87 0.01 -2.37 -10.29
N LYS A 88 0.97 -3.20 -9.88
CA LYS A 88 0.89 -4.07 -8.71
C LYS A 88 2.02 -3.69 -7.78
N ILE A 89 1.66 -3.35 -6.55
CA ILE A 89 2.61 -2.99 -5.50
C ILE A 89 2.38 -3.98 -4.36
N THR A 90 3.47 -4.54 -3.86
CA THR A 90 3.48 -5.39 -2.67
C THR A 90 4.23 -4.65 -1.59
N TYR A 91 3.60 -4.51 -0.42
CA TYR A 91 4.21 -3.90 0.74
C TYR A 91 3.85 -4.68 2.00
N VAL A 92 4.65 -4.46 3.04
CA VAL A 92 4.40 -4.97 4.39
C VAL A 92 4.31 -3.78 5.33
N THR A 93 3.53 -3.90 6.40
CA THR A 93 3.41 -2.84 7.42
C THR A 93 3.07 -3.48 8.76
N GLU A 94 3.51 -2.85 9.84
CA GLU A 94 3.17 -3.25 11.20
C GLU A 94 1.72 -2.85 11.53
N LEU A 95 0.97 -3.76 12.15
CA LEU A 95 -0.38 -3.47 12.64
C LEU A 95 -0.31 -2.83 14.03
N LYS A 96 -0.96 -1.68 14.20
CA LYS A 96 -0.95 -0.98 15.49
C LYS A 96 -1.83 -1.72 16.49
N HIS A 97 -1.28 -1.98 17.68
CA HIS A 97 -2.04 -2.51 18.81
C HIS A 97 -2.65 -1.36 19.62
N ASP A 98 -3.93 -1.47 19.92
CA ASP A 98 -4.64 -0.59 20.84
C ASP A 98 -4.81 -1.32 22.18
N ALA A 99 -4.05 -0.86 23.18
CA ALA A 99 -4.01 -1.48 24.50
C ALA A 99 -5.29 -1.28 25.31
N GLU A 100 -6.04 -0.20 25.08
CA GLU A 100 -7.28 0.07 25.82
C GLU A 100 -8.41 -0.81 25.32
N SER A 101 -8.46 -1.05 24.00
CA SER A 101 -9.53 -1.83 23.37
C SER A 101 -9.17 -3.29 23.10
N GLU A 102 -7.95 -3.72 23.47
CA GLU A 102 -7.36 -5.05 23.20
C GLU A 102 -7.54 -5.47 21.74
N SER A 103 -7.23 -4.56 20.82
CA SER A 103 -7.47 -4.76 19.39
C SER A 103 -6.25 -4.42 18.55
N VAL A 104 -6.19 -4.96 17.34
CA VAL A 104 -5.25 -4.53 16.31
C VAL A 104 -5.98 -3.73 15.24
N ARG A 105 -5.33 -2.66 14.77
CA ARG A 105 -5.89 -1.74 13.78
C ARG A 105 -5.05 -1.78 12.50
N PHE A 106 -5.72 -2.06 11.39
CA PHE A 106 -5.19 -1.87 10.04
C PHE A 106 -5.81 -0.62 9.43
N VAL A 107 -4.98 0.20 8.78
CA VAL A 107 -5.42 1.38 8.05
C VAL A 107 -4.88 1.32 6.63
N PHE A 108 -5.76 1.42 5.65
CA PHE A 108 -5.42 1.59 4.25
C PHE A 108 -5.75 3.03 3.83
N PRO A 109 -4.74 3.89 3.67
CA PRO A 109 -4.95 5.29 3.35
C PRO A 109 -5.37 5.45 1.87
N THR A 110 -6.32 6.33 1.60
CA THR A 110 -6.87 6.54 0.24
C THR A 110 -6.63 7.93 -0.31
N ALA A 111 -6.23 8.89 0.53
CA ALA A 111 -6.05 10.28 0.14
C ALA A 111 -4.75 10.89 0.68
N ILE A 112 -4.16 11.80 -0.11
CA ILE A 112 -3.04 12.64 0.31
C ILE A 112 -3.60 14.02 0.64
N ALA A 113 -3.64 14.38 1.92
CA ALA A 113 -4.09 15.71 2.35
C ALA A 113 -3.02 16.79 2.07
N PRO A 114 -3.41 18.02 1.68
CA PRO A 114 -2.49 19.15 1.59
C PRO A 114 -1.79 19.40 2.94
N ARG A 115 -0.47 19.59 2.93
CA ARG A 115 0.30 19.88 4.15
C ARG A 115 0.42 21.38 4.38
N TYR A 116 0.23 21.80 5.62
CA TYR A 116 0.50 23.19 6.04
C TYR A 116 1.99 23.52 5.85
N GLY A 117 2.29 24.70 5.30
CA GLY A 117 3.65 25.22 5.18
C GLY A 117 4.41 24.83 3.90
N SER A 118 3.78 24.16 2.93
CA SER A 118 4.43 23.84 1.65
C SER A 118 4.42 25.03 0.68
N SER A 119 5.26 26.04 0.94
CA SER A 119 5.75 26.95 -0.09
C SER A 119 7.09 26.43 -0.61
N ASP A 120 7.12 25.89 -1.82
CA ASP A 120 8.31 25.69 -2.67
C ASP A 120 9.54 24.93 -2.11
N SER A 121 9.48 24.27 -0.96
CA SER A 121 10.60 23.45 -0.48
C SER A 121 10.55 22.04 -1.06
N SER A 122 11.28 21.88 -2.17
CA SER A 122 11.90 20.64 -2.64
C SER A 122 12.43 19.78 -1.48
N SER A 123 11.57 18.93 -0.95
CA SER A 123 11.92 17.77 -0.13
C SER A 123 11.75 16.51 -0.96
N SER A 124 12.07 16.61 -2.26
CA SER A 124 12.28 15.44 -3.09
C SER A 124 13.61 14.84 -2.67
N ASN A 125 13.59 13.58 -2.24
CA ASN A 125 14.69 12.66 -2.51
C ASN A 125 15.21 12.89 -3.94
N ASP A 126 16.46 12.53 -4.24
CA ASP A 126 17.14 12.68 -5.56
C ASP A 126 16.44 11.99 -6.77
N GLY A 127 15.16 11.64 -6.64
CA GLY A 127 14.27 10.99 -7.59
C GLY A 127 13.67 11.89 -8.68
N LYS A 128 12.81 11.31 -9.52
CA LYS A 128 12.31 11.98 -10.72
C LYS A 128 11.21 12.99 -10.38
N LYS A 129 11.49 14.29 -10.59
CA LYS A 129 10.47 15.34 -10.53
C LYS A 129 9.87 15.56 -11.92
N LEU A 130 8.66 15.06 -12.18
CA LEU A 130 7.89 15.53 -13.34
C LEU A 130 7.06 16.74 -12.92
N VAL A 131 7.14 17.78 -13.74
CA VAL A 131 6.23 18.92 -13.69
C VAL A 131 5.16 18.63 -14.75
N PRO A 132 3.90 18.39 -14.37
CA PRO A 132 2.85 18.14 -15.35
C PRO A 132 2.67 19.37 -16.25
N ASP A 133 2.68 19.18 -17.57
CA ASP A 133 2.40 20.27 -18.54
C ASP A 133 1.00 20.87 -18.32
N VAL A 134 0.04 20.03 -17.94
CA VAL A 134 -1.34 20.42 -17.60
C VAL A 134 -1.84 19.49 -16.49
N VAL A 135 -2.27 20.06 -15.37
CA VAL A 135 -3.03 19.31 -14.34
C VAL A 135 -4.51 19.54 -14.61
N SER A 136 -5.20 18.52 -15.12
CA SER A 136 -6.66 18.54 -15.24
C SER A 136 -7.26 17.87 -14.01
N TYR A 137 -7.98 18.65 -13.20
CA TYR A 137 -8.75 18.13 -12.08
C TYR A 137 -10.11 17.69 -12.60
N THR A 138 -10.40 16.38 -12.54
CA THR A 138 -11.75 15.88 -12.75
C THR A 138 -12.47 15.75 -11.42
N TYR A 139 -13.65 16.37 -11.32
CA TYR A 139 -14.55 16.18 -10.17
C TYR A 139 -15.38 14.90 -10.29
N LYS A 140 -15.20 14.15 -11.39
CA LYS A 140 -15.91 12.90 -11.64
C LYS A 140 -15.14 11.75 -11.00
N THR A 141 -15.60 11.29 -9.85
CA THR A 141 -15.01 10.19 -9.06
C THR A 141 -15.44 8.83 -9.60
N ASP A 142 -15.05 8.50 -10.84
CA ASP A 142 -15.33 7.18 -11.42
C ASP A 142 -14.32 6.10 -10.95
N TYR A 143 -13.50 6.41 -9.93
CA TYR A 143 -12.48 5.50 -9.37
C TYR A 143 -12.97 4.88 -8.07
N TYR A 144 -12.98 3.55 -8.04
CA TYR A 144 -13.44 2.78 -6.90
C TYR A 144 -12.33 1.88 -6.35
N LEU A 145 -12.40 1.63 -5.05
CA LEU A 145 -11.64 0.62 -4.34
C LEU A 145 -12.48 -0.65 -4.24
N LYS A 146 -11.91 -1.76 -4.70
CA LYS A 146 -12.36 -3.10 -4.34
C LYS A 146 -11.37 -3.68 -3.33
N LEU A 147 -11.88 -4.19 -2.23
CA LEU A 147 -11.05 -4.69 -1.13
C LEU A 147 -11.43 -6.13 -0.78
N ALA A 148 -10.41 -6.97 -0.65
CA ALA A 148 -10.52 -8.33 -0.15
C ALA A 148 -9.37 -8.57 0.82
N ILE A 149 -9.70 -8.96 2.06
CA ILE A 149 -8.74 -9.16 3.14
C ILE A 149 -8.89 -10.58 3.67
N THR A 150 -7.76 -11.24 3.86
CA THR A 150 -7.69 -12.47 4.68
C THR A 150 -7.03 -12.10 6.00
N CYS A 151 -7.79 -12.13 7.08
CA CYS A 151 -7.27 -11.93 8.43
C CYS A 151 -6.86 -13.28 9.00
N ARG A 152 -5.64 -13.38 9.51
CA ARG A 152 -5.14 -14.55 10.23
C ARG A 152 -4.49 -14.09 11.53
N MET A 153 -5.00 -14.59 12.65
CA MET A 153 -4.50 -14.31 13.99
C MET A 153 -3.82 -15.54 14.60
N THR A 154 -3.12 -15.36 15.71
CA THR A 154 -2.50 -16.47 16.47
C THR A 154 -3.51 -17.19 17.38
N SER A 155 -4.68 -16.59 17.59
CA SER A 155 -5.74 -17.07 18.47
C SER A 155 -7.12 -16.82 17.86
N VAL A 156 -8.16 -17.24 18.58
CA VAL A 156 -9.55 -17.10 18.14
C VAL A 156 -9.91 -15.64 17.96
N ILE A 157 -10.39 -15.31 16.77
CA ILE A 157 -10.93 -13.98 16.45
C ILE A 157 -12.25 -13.80 17.18
N GLN A 158 -12.36 -12.74 17.97
CA GLN A 158 -13.54 -12.41 18.76
C GLN A 158 -14.47 -11.45 18.01
N SER A 159 -13.91 -10.42 17.37
CA SER A 159 -14.68 -9.49 16.54
C SER A 159 -13.84 -8.88 15.43
N ILE A 160 -14.51 -8.53 14.33
CA ILE A 160 -13.94 -7.81 13.19
C ILE A 160 -14.92 -6.71 12.83
N GLU A 161 -14.47 -5.46 12.89
CA GLU A 161 -15.30 -4.29 12.65
C GLU A 161 -14.56 -3.27 11.80
N SER A 162 -15.29 -2.44 11.08
CA SER A 162 -14.73 -1.27 10.39
C SER A 162 -15.50 -0.03 10.81
N PRO A 163 -14.86 0.93 11.51
CA PRO A 163 -15.51 2.21 11.83
C PRO A 163 -15.65 3.12 10.59
N SER A 164 -14.99 2.76 9.48
CA SER A 164 -14.92 3.58 8.27
C SER A 164 -15.88 3.15 7.18
N HIS A 165 -16.14 1.84 7.02
CA HIS A 165 -16.85 1.27 5.86
C HIS A 165 -17.72 0.10 6.31
N HIS A 166 -18.80 -0.19 5.58
CA HIS A 166 -19.56 -1.41 5.82
C HIS A 166 -18.81 -2.61 5.22
N ILE A 167 -18.74 -3.69 6.00
CA ILE A 167 -17.99 -4.89 5.63
C ILE A 167 -18.88 -6.13 5.72
N SER A 168 -18.59 -7.11 4.87
CA SER A 168 -19.07 -8.48 4.99
C SER A 168 -17.93 -9.36 5.49
N VAL A 169 -18.19 -10.10 6.57
CA VAL A 169 -17.20 -10.92 7.26
C VAL A 169 -17.63 -12.38 7.21
N GLU A 170 -16.78 -13.22 6.65
CA GLU A 170 -16.89 -14.68 6.69
C GLU A 170 -15.91 -15.19 7.76
N LEU A 171 -16.46 -15.62 8.90
CA LEU A 171 -15.68 -16.14 10.03
C LEU A 171 -15.37 -17.63 9.85
N ASN A 172 -14.35 -18.11 10.57
CA ASN A 172 -14.04 -19.53 10.69
C ASN A 172 -13.78 -20.23 9.36
N ILE A 173 -12.99 -19.61 8.48
CA ILE A 173 -12.68 -20.15 7.15
C ILE A 173 -12.08 -21.55 7.28
N ASP A 174 -12.65 -22.50 6.54
CA ASP A 174 -12.28 -23.92 6.59
C ASP A 174 -12.34 -24.52 8.02
N GLY A 175 -13.23 -24.00 8.86
CA GLY A 175 -13.39 -24.41 10.26
C GLY A 175 -12.33 -23.85 11.21
N ASN A 176 -11.43 -22.97 10.74
CA ASN A 176 -10.37 -22.40 11.55
C ASN A 176 -10.80 -21.06 12.19
N PRO A 177 -10.99 -21.01 13.53
CA PRO A 177 -11.47 -19.79 14.21
C PRO A 177 -10.47 -18.63 14.25
N ASN A 178 -9.24 -18.85 13.77
CA ASN A 178 -8.21 -17.84 13.70
C ASN A 178 -8.14 -17.18 12.31
N VAL A 179 -8.98 -17.62 11.36
CA VAL A 179 -8.97 -17.14 9.97
C VAL A 179 -10.34 -16.61 9.58
N SER A 180 -10.36 -15.43 8.98
CA SER A 180 -11.58 -14.80 8.46
C SER A 180 -11.32 -14.10 7.13
N LYS A 181 -12.33 -14.05 6.27
CA LYS A 181 -12.32 -13.25 5.03
C LYS A 181 -13.21 -12.03 5.20
N ILE A 182 -12.72 -10.89 4.74
CA ILE A 182 -13.42 -9.62 4.80
C ILE A 182 -13.50 -9.04 3.40
N THR A 183 -14.69 -8.55 3.04
CA THR A 183 -14.95 -7.80 1.81
C THR A 183 -15.76 -6.56 2.15
N LEU A 184 -15.80 -5.58 1.25
CA LEU A 184 -16.76 -4.48 1.34
C LEU A 184 -18.17 -5.03 1.14
N ALA A 185 -19.12 -4.60 1.96
CA ALA A 185 -20.51 -5.06 1.85
C ALA A 185 -21.10 -4.67 0.47
N GLU A 186 -20.78 -3.47 0.01
CA GLU A 186 -21.18 -2.92 -1.29
C GLU A 186 -20.25 -3.37 -2.45
N GLN A 187 -19.32 -4.30 -2.19
CA GLN A 187 -18.27 -4.80 -3.10
C GLN A 187 -17.22 -3.77 -3.54
N ILE A 188 -17.61 -2.50 -3.63
CA ILE A 188 -16.78 -1.37 -3.98
C ILE A 188 -17.06 -0.19 -3.04
N THR A 189 -16.09 0.71 -2.91
CA THR A 189 -16.25 2.02 -2.27
C THR A 189 -15.49 3.07 -3.07
N PHE A 190 -15.80 4.35 -2.91
CA PHE A 190 -15.02 5.43 -3.52
C PHE A 190 -13.88 5.87 -2.58
N LEU A 191 -12.85 6.50 -3.14
CA LEU A 191 -11.62 6.90 -2.43
C LEU A 191 -11.80 8.19 -1.61
N GLU A 192 -12.87 8.30 -0.84
CA GLU A 192 -13.24 9.52 -0.10
C GLU A 192 -12.65 9.57 1.32
N LYS A 193 -12.40 8.41 1.91
CA LYS A 193 -11.88 8.26 3.26
C LYS A 193 -11.08 6.96 3.39
N ASP A 194 -10.14 6.96 4.31
CA ASP A 194 -9.31 5.80 4.59
C ASP A 194 -10.15 4.61 5.06
N PHE A 195 -9.71 3.41 4.68
CA PHE A 195 -10.31 2.18 5.19
C PHE A 195 -9.62 1.77 6.48
N ILE A 196 -10.41 1.54 7.53
CA ILE A 196 -9.95 1.15 8.86
C ILE A 196 -10.58 -0.20 9.19
N LEU A 197 -9.77 -1.18 9.58
CA LEU A 197 -10.23 -2.47 10.11
C LEU A 197 -9.72 -2.61 11.54
N VAL A 198 -10.60 -2.99 12.44
CA VAL A 198 -10.30 -3.28 13.85
C VAL A 198 -10.61 -4.75 14.10
N VAL A 199 -9.62 -5.47 14.60
CA VAL A 199 -9.73 -6.90 14.89
C VAL A 199 -9.42 -7.15 16.35
N LYS A 200 -10.34 -7.81 17.06
CA LYS A 200 -10.12 -8.33 18.41
C LYS A 200 -9.88 -9.82 18.36
N SER A 201 -8.88 -10.29 19.09
CA SER A 201 -8.49 -11.69 19.16
C SER A 201 -8.09 -12.02 20.58
N LEU A 202 -8.36 -13.25 21.02
CA LEU A 202 -8.09 -13.66 22.40
C LEU A 202 -6.58 -13.57 22.73
N GLY A 203 -6.20 -12.94 23.83
CA GLY A 203 -4.79 -12.91 24.28
C GLY A 203 -3.87 -12.03 23.42
N LEU A 204 -4.41 -10.98 22.77
CA LEU A 204 -3.60 -9.96 22.10
C LEU A 204 -2.67 -9.19 23.05
N ASP A 205 -3.01 -9.17 24.34
CA ASP A 205 -2.26 -8.61 25.45
C ASP A 205 -1.14 -9.54 25.98
N GLN A 206 -0.99 -10.75 25.44
CA GLN A 206 0.07 -11.67 25.85
C GLN A 206 1.36 -11.41 25.05
N PRO A 207 2.54 -11.60 25.67
CA PRO A 207 3.81 -11.59 24.96
C PRO A 207 3.82 -12.60 23.81
N ARG A 208 4.35 -12.20 22.65
CA ARG A 208 4.39 -13.04 21.45
C ARG A 208 5.67 -12.84 20.66
N ALA A 209 6.05 -13.85 19.88
CA ALA A 209 7.16 -13.80 18.95
C ALA A 209 6.71 -14.33 17.58
N PHE A 210 7.10 -13.63 16.52
CA PHE A 210 7.01 -14.10 15.15
C PHE A 210 8.41 -14.41 14.66
N VAL A 211 8.59 -15.59 14.06
CA VAL A 211 9.87 -16.03 13.51
C VAL A 211 9.67 -16.34 12.03
N GLU A 212 10.43 -15.65 11.19
CA GLU A 212 10.46 -15.89 9.75
C GLU A 212 11.84 -16.40 9.36
N TYR A 213 11.90 -17.55 8.69
CA TYR A 213 13.15 -18.13 8.19
C TYR A 213 13.36 -17.78 6.72
N ASN A 214 14.54 -17.23 6.39
CA ASN A 214 14.95 -16.99 5.02
C ASN A 214 15.87 -18.12 4.54
N PRO A 215 15.39 -19.04 3.68
CA PRO A 215 16.20 -20.16 3.20
C PRO A 215 17.34 -19.76 2.27
N LYS A 216 17.32 -18.55 1.69
CA LYS A 216 18.39 -18.09 0.77
C LYS A 216 19.61 -17.59 1.52
N THR A 217 19.39 -16.99 2.69
CA THR A 217 20.45 -16.44 3.54
C THR A 217 20.72 -17.30 4.77
N GLU A 218 19.92 -18.34 4.99
CA GLU A 218 19.96 -19.21 6.17
C GLU A 218 19.81 -18.45 7.50
N THR A 219 19.07 -17.34 7.48
CA THR A 219 18.86 -16.48 8.66
C THR A 219 17.43 -16.52 9.16
N ASN A 220 17.25 -16.25 10.45
CA ASN A 220 15.93 -16.02 11.06
C ASN A 220 15.75 -14.53 11.35
N CYS A 221 14.59 -13.99 11.00
CA CYS A 221 14.11 -12.71 11.49
C CYS A 221 13.11 -12.97 12.62
N VAL A 222 13.27 -12.28 13.75
CA VAL A 222 12.39 -12.43 14.91
C VAL A 222 11.80 -11.08 15.26
N MET A 223 10.46 -11.00 15.33
CA MET A 223 9.73 -9.87 15.89
C MET A 223 9.15 -10.26 17.23
N LEU A 224 9.51 -9.54 18.29
CA LEU A 224 9.06 -9.78 19.66
C LEU A 224 8.11 -8.67 20.09
N THR A 225 6.94 -9.03 20.59
CA THR A 225 6.04 -8.12 21.31
C THR A 225 6.06 -8.50 22.78
N LEU A 226 6.53 -7.60 23.63
CA LEU A 226 6.54 -7.76 25.08
C LEU A 226 5.44 -6.87 25.66
N VAL A 227 4.54 -7.45 26.45
CA VAL A 227 3.47 -6.72 27.13
C VAL A 227 3.77 -6.74 28.63
N PRO A 228 4.35 -5.67 29.21
CA PRO A 228 4.65 -5.63 30.63
C PRO A 228 3.34 -5.56 31.44
N LYS A 229 3.20 -6.44 32.43
CA LYS A 229 2.13 -6.36 33.43
C LYS A 229 2.66 -5.63 34.66
N PHE A 230 2.16 -4.42 34.91
CA PHE A 230 2.51 -3.68 36.11
C PHE A 230 1.49 -3.99 37.21
N ALA A 231 1.96 -4.45 38.36
CA ALA A 231 1.12 -4.46 39.56
C ALA A 231 0.95 -3.01 40.01
N ILE A 232 -0.25 -2.45 39.85
CA ILE A 232 -0.60 -1.20 40.50
C ILE A 232 -0.93 -1.59 41.94
N ASN A 233 -0.02 -1.30 42.87
CA ASN A 233 -0.32 -1.42 44.29
C ASN A 233 -1.31 -0.31 44.64
N GLU A 234 -2.53 -0.66 45.02
CA GLU A 234 -3.50 0.23 45.67
C GLU A 234 -3.05 0.61 47.09
#